data_AF-A0A1G9DDI0-F1
#
_entry.id   AF-A0A1G9DDI0-F1
#
_cell.length_a   1.000
_cell.length_b   1.000
_cell.length_c   1.000
_cell.angle_alpha   90.00
_cell.angle_beta   90.00
_cell.angle_gamma   90.00
#
_symmetry.space_group_name_H-M   'P 1'
#
loop_
_entity.id
_entity.type
_entity.pdbx_description
1 polymer ?
#
loop_
_entity_poly.entity_id
_entity_poly.type
_entity_poly.pdbx_seq_one_letter_code
_entity_poly.pdbx_strand_id
1 'polypeptide(L)'
;MKIQLYKNIALSFIVINIWTLYSFFDYYNSVVNDQYNMSSMTLFFNFIESVCAAVAIGILSILLRLTIFKKHKQDILKNNFFYILAGFFNLNLLTIWIISVVMGFLPLKTGALCFMLGISAIAIFILFDVFRKKQMSQLECKQI
;
A
#
# COMPACT_ATOMS: atom_id res chain seq x y z
N MET A 1 -17.60 14.06 -1.22
CA MET A 1 -16.17 13.71 -0.98
C MET A 1 -15.98 12.58 0.03
N LYS A 2 -16.37 12.73 1.30
CA LYS A 2 -16.11 11.71 2.34
C LYS A 2 -16.69 10.32 2.00
N ILE A 3 -17.91 10.26 1.47
CA ILE A 3 -18.54 8.99 1.05
C ILE A 3 -17.71 8.28 -0.03
N GLN A 4 -17.19 9.02 -1.01
CA GLN A 4 -16.34 8.45 -2.07
C GLN A 4 -15.01 7.95 -1.52
N LEU A 5 -14.40 8.70 -0.59
CA LEU A 5 -13.20 8.26 0.12
C LEU A 5 -13.44 6.92 0.84
N TYR A 6 -14.48 6.82 1.66
CA TYR A 6 -14.80 5.59 2.39
C TYR A 6 -15.12 4.42 1.45
N LYS A 7 -15.84 4.68 0.34
CA LYS A 7 -16.09 3.68 -0.69
C LYS A 7 -14.79 3.16 -1.30
N ASN A 8 -13.85 4.05 -1.63
CA ASN A 8 -12.58 3.65 -2.22
C ASN A 8 -11.64 2.97 -1.21
N ILE A 9 -11.68 3.35 0.06
CA ILE A 9 -11.01 2.62 1.15
C ILE A 9 -11.57 1.20 1.25
N ALA A 10 -12.90 1.05 1.29
CA ALA A 10 -13.54 -0.27 1.36
C ALA A 10 -13.19 -1.15 0.16
N LEU A 11 -13.26 -0.60 -1.06
CA LEU A 11 -12.82 -1.31 -2.27
C LEU A 11 -11.34 -1.68 -2.22
N SER A 12 -10.48 -0.82 -1.68
CA SER A 12 -9.05 -1.11 -1.53
C SER A 12 -8.85 -2.30 -0.60
N PHE A 13 -9.55 -2.34 0.54
CA PHE A 13 -9.52 -3.50 1.43
C PHE A 13 -9.99 -4.78 0.75
N ILE A 14 -11.05 -4.74 -0.07
CA ILE A 14 -11.50 -5.92 -0.81
C ILE A 14 -10.40 -6.43 -1.74
N VAL A 15 -9.78 -5.56 -2.54
CA VAL A 15 -8.69 -5.94 -3.46
C VAL A 15 -7.49 -6.49 -2.70
N ILE A 16 -7.09 -5.85 -1.60
CA ILE A 16 -6.00 -6.31 -0.74
C ILE A 16 -6.31 -7.71 -0.19
N ASN A 17 -7.54 -7.96 0.26
CA ASN A 17 -7.95 -9.28 0.75
C ASN A 17 -7.91 -10.34 -0.35
N ILE A 18 -8.40 -10.03 -1.56
CA ILE A 18 -8.32 -10.94 -2.72
C ILE A 18 -6.86 -11.30 -3.01
N TRP A 19 -5.96 -10.31 -3.04
CA TRP A 19 -4.54 -10.53 -3.26
C TRP A 19 -3.89 -11.39 -2.15
N THR A 20 -4.22 -11.12 -0.88
CA THR A 20 -3.70 -11.90 0.26
C THR A 20 -4.20 -13.34 0.21
N LEU A 21 -5.49 -13.55 -0.05
CA LEU A 21 -6.07 -14.88 -0.17
C LEU A 21 -5.47 -15.64 -1.36
N TYR A 22 -5.34 -15.00 -2.51
CA TYR A 22 -4.68 -15.60 -3.67
C TYR A 22 -3.26 -16.06 -3.33
N SER A 23 -2.46 -15.20 -2.70
CA SER A 23 -1.09 -15.54 -2.30
C SER A 23 -1.05 -16.71 -1.32
N PHE A 24 -2.01 -16.79 -0.41
CA PHE A 24 -2.12 -17.89 0.55
C PHE A 24 -2.54 -19.21 -0.12
N PHE A 25 -3.53 -19.18 -1.01
CA PHE A 25 -4.00 -20.36 -1.73
C PHE A 25 -2.96 -20.88 -2.74
N ASP A 26 -2.24 -19.97 -3.40
CA ASP A 26 -1.12 -20.32 -4.29
C ASP A 26 -0.04 -21.11 -3.51
N TYR A 27 0.32 -20.61 -2.33
CA TYR A 27 1.21 -21.34 -1.43
C TYR A 27 0.63 -22.69 -1.01
N TYR A 28 -0.62 -22.76 -0.55
CA TYR A 28 -1.25 -24.01 -0.14
C TYR A 28 -1.28 -25.05 -1.27
N ASN A 29 -1.66 -24.64 -2.48
CA ASN A 29 -1.64 -25.51 -3.65
C ASN A 29 -0.23 -25.99 -4.01
N SER A 30 0.79 -25.15 -3.83
CA SER A 30 2.18 -25.54 -4.07
C SER A 30 2.71 -26.55 -3.05
N VAL A 31 2.20 -26.51 -1.80
CA VAL A 31 2.52 -27.48 -0.74
C VAL A 31 1.78 -28.80 -0.96
N VAL A 32 0.48 -28.75 -1.28
CA VAL A 32 -0.37 -29.96 -1.40
C VAL A 32 -0.03 -30.79 -2.64
N ASN A 33 0.38 -30.16 -3.74
CA ASN A 33 0.62 -30.86 -5.00
C ASN A 33 2.05 -31.42 -5.17
N ASP A 34 2.92 -31.34 -4.15
CA ASP A 34 4.26 -31.99 -4.08
C ASP A 34 5.18 -31.79 -5.31
N GLN A 35 4.88 -30.88 -6.23
CA GLN A 35 5.61 -30.85 -7.50
C GLN A 35 7.00 -30.24 -7.37
N TYR A 36 7.29 -29.40 -6.37
CA TYR A 36 8.65 -28.96 -6.05
C TYR A 36 8.73 -28.52 -4.58
N ASN A 37 9.74 -28.98 -3.84
CA ASN A 37 10.12 -28.57 -2.47
C ASN A 37 10.47 -27.06 -2.30
N MET A 38 10.05 -26.21 -3.25
CA MET A 38 10.27 -24.76 -3.28
C MET A 38 9.02 -23.93 -2.91
N SER A 39 7.95 -24.57 -2.42
CA SER A 39 6.70 -23.89 -2.03
C SER A 39 6.90 -22.68 -1.09
N SER A 40 7.82 -22.78 -0.13
CA SER A 40 8.21 -21.66 0.76
C SER A 40 8.92 -20.51 0.04
N MET A 41 9.64 -20.79 -1.05
CA MET A 41 10.23 -19.76 -1.89
C MET A 41 9.18 -19.04 -2.73
N THR A 42 8.12 -19.71 -3.18
CA THR A 42 7.05 -19.11 -3.99
C THR A 42 6.34 -17.98 -3.23
N LEU A 43 6.00 -18.19 -1.95
CA LEU A 43 5.39 -17.15 -1.13
C LEU A 43 6.34 -15.95 -0.92
N PHE A 44 7.64 -16.22 -0.74
CA PHE A 44 8.66 -15.20 -0.58
C PHE A 44 8.88 -14.41 -1.89
N PHE A 45 8.93 -15.05 -3.05
CA PHE A 45 9.05 -14.38 -4.34
C PHE A 45 7.81 -13.55 -4.66
N ASN A 46 6.61 -14.10 -4.45
CA ASN A 46 5.35 -13.35 -4.59
C ASN A 46 5.33 -12.09 -3.69
N PHE A 47 5.86 -12.22 -2.47
CA PHE A 47 6.00 -11.09 -1.56
C PHE A 47 7.01 -10.04 -2.06
N ILE A 48 8.20 -10.45 -2.51
CA ILE A 48 9.22 -9.53 -3.04
C ILE A 48 8.74 -8.83 -4.32
N GLU A 49 8.12 -9.57 -5.24
CA GLU A 49 7.52 -8.99 -6.46
C GLU A 49 6.45 -7.96 -6.11
N SER A 50 5.61 -8.28 -5.13
CA SER A 50 4.56 -7.37 -4.66
C SER A 50 5.13 -6.13 -3.96
N VAL A 51 6.22 -6.26 -3.21
CA VAL A 51 6.96 -5.11 -2.66
C VAL A 51 7.53 -4.24 -3.78
N CYS A 52 8.18 -4.83 -4.78
CA CYS A 52 8.71 -4.08 -5.93
C CYS A 52 7.60 -3.34 -6.68
N ALA A 53 6.48 -4.00 -6.95
CA ALA A 53 5.31 -3.39 -7.59
C ALA A 53 4.70 -2.27 -6.73
N ALA A 54 4.57 -2.49 -5.41
CA ALA A 54 4.04 -1.50 -4.48
C ALA A 54 4.92 -0.25 -4.38
N VAL A 55 6.25 -0.42 -4.37
CA VAL A 55 7.21 0.70 -4.41
C VAL A 55 7.06 1.46 -5.72
N ALA A 56 7.04 0.78 -6.87
CA ALA A 56 6.92 1.43 -8.17
C ALA A 56 5.62 2.26 -8.29
N ILE A 57 4.48 1.65 -7.93
CA ILE A 57 3.16 2.32 -7.94
C ILE A 57 3.12 3.47 -6.91
N GLY A 58 3.73 3.27 -5.74
CA GLY A 58 3.84 4.28 -4.68
C GLY A 58 4.65 5.50 -5.11
N ILE A 59 5.83 5.30 -5.69
CA ILE A 59 6.66 6.37 -6.25
C ILE A 59 5.90 7.12 -7.34
N LEU A 60 5.27 6.40 -8.28
CA LEU A 60 4.47 7.02 -9.34
C LEU A 60 3.33 7.87 -8.77
N SER A 61 2.64 7.36 -7.75
CA SER A 61 1.55 8.06 -7.05
C SER A 61 2.03 9.36 -6.38
N ILE A 62 3.20 9.31 -5.73
CA ILE A 62 3.81 10.49 -5.10
C ILE A 62 4.26 11.50 -6.16
N LEU A 63 4.85 11.05 -7.27
CA LEU A 63 5.25 11.93 -8.37
C LEU A 63 4.03 12.66 -8.96
N LEU A 64 2.93 11.94 -9.20
CA LEU A 64 1.67 12.54 -9.64
C LEU A 64 1.16 13.58 -8.63
N ARG A 65 1.24 13.26 -7.33
CA ARG A 65 0.85 14.18 -6.25
C ARG A 65 1.65 15.48 -6.27
N LEU A 66 2.96 15.40 -6.47
CA LEU A 66 3.89 16.53 -6.40
C LEU A 66 3.90 17.39 -7.67
N THR A 67 3.70 16.79 -8.85
CA THR A 67 3.78 17.47 -10.15
C THR A 67 2.43 18.04 -10.60
N ILE A 68 1.41 17.19 -10.74
CA ILE A 68 0.13 17.54 -11.37
C ILE A 68 -0.87 18.08 -10.34
N PHE A 69 -0.92 17.45 -9.15
CA PHE A 69 -1.99 17.71 -8.18
C PHE A 69 -1.59 18.66 -7.05
N LYS A 70 -0.57 19.53 -7.24
CA LYS A 70 0.08 20.28 -6.14
C LYS A 70 -0.81 21.30 -5.41
N LYS A 71 -1.71 22.04 -6.07
CA LYS A 71 -2.49 23.14 -5.42
C LYS A 71 -4.01 23.06 -5.56
N HIS A 72 -4.55 22.98 -6.78
CA HIS A 72 -6.01 23.13 -7.00
C HIS A 72 -6.80 21.82 -7.11
N LYS A 73 -6.13 20.67 -7.25
CA LYS A 73 -6.78 19.38 -7.54
C LYS A 73 -6.44 18.29 -6.52
N GLN A 74 -5.95 18.67 -5.33
CA GLN A 74 -5.52 17.72 -4.30
C GLN A 74 -6.65 16.74 -3.93
N ASP A 75 -7.87 17.25 -3.82
CA ASP A 75 -9.04 16.46 -3.42
C ASP A 75 -9.42 15.40 -4.45
N ILE A 76 -9.10 15.61 -5.73
CA ILE A 76 -9.34 14.62 -6.78
C ILE A 76 -8.43 13.41 -6.56
N LEU A 77 -7.14 13.65 -6.34
CA LEU A 77 -6.17 12.57 -6.12
C LEU A 77 -6.39 11.85 -4.78
N LYS A 78 -6.70 12.60 -3.71
CA LYS A 78 -7.00 12.01 -2.39
C LYS A 78 -8.22 11.09 -2.40
N ASN A 79 -9.16 11.31 -3.33
CA ASN A 79 -10.31 10.44 -3.55
C ASN A 79 -10.08 9.44 -4.70
N ASN A 80 -8.89 9.37 -5.29
CA ASN A 80 -8.61 8.42 -6.37
C ASN A 80 -8.39 7.02 -5.78
N PHE A 81 -9.05 6.02 -6.37
CA PHE A 81 -8.96 4.63 -5.92
C PHE A 81 -7.52 4.11 -5.91
N PHE A 82 -6.75 4.32 -6.98
CA PHE A 82 -5.37 3.81 -7.08
C PHE A 82 -4.43 4.49 -6.08
N TYR A 83 -4.63 5.77 -5.80
CA TYR A 83 -3.84 6.49 -4.80
C TYR A 83 -4.08 5.94 -3.39
N ILE A 84 -5.35 5.71 -3.03
CA ILE A 84 -5.74 5.11 -1.76
C ILE A 84 -5.23 3.67 -1.66
N LEU A 85 -5.44 2.88 -2.72
CA LEU A 85 -4.98 1.49 -2.81
C LEU A 85 -3.47 1.41 -2.62
N ALA A 86 -2.69 2.28 -3.27
CA ALA A 86 -1.23 2.31 -3.12
C ALA A 86 -0.81 2.54 -1.66
N GLY A 87 -1.44 3.47 -0.94
CA GLY A 87 -1.14 3.71 0.48
C GLY A 87 -1.46 2.50 1.37
N PHE A 88 -2.67 1.95 1.25
CA PHE A 88 -3.09 0.80 2.06
C PHE A 88 -2.37 -0.49 1.70
N PHE A 89 -2.04 -0.71 0.44
CA PHE A 89 -1.29 -1.89 0.00
C PHE A 89 0.15 -1.86 0.51
N ASN A 90 0.83 -0.71 0.46
CA ASN A 90 2.15 -0.54 1.06
C ASN A 90 2.11 -0.77 2.59
N LEU A 91 1.05 -0.30 3.27
CA LEU A 91 0.85 -0.56 4.70
C LEU A 91 0.61 -2.06 4.99
N ASN A 92 -0.15 -2.74 4.14
CA ASN A 92 -0.41 -4.18 4.27
C ASN A 92 0.90 -4.98 4.15
N LEU A 93 1.71 -4.69 3.13
CA LEU A 93 3.02 -5.36 2.94
C LEU A 93 3.98 -5.08 4.09
N LEU A 94 4.00 -3.85 4.62
CA LEU A 94 4.78 -3.51 5.81
C LEU A 94 4.32 -4.33 7.03
N THR A 95 3.01 -4.49 7.21
CA THR A 95 2.44 -5.29 8.31
C THR A 95 2.83 -6.75 8.19
N ILE A 96 2.72 -7.34 7.00
CA ILE A 96 3.16 -8.72 6.72
C ILE A 96 4.64 -8.87 7.07
N TRP A 97 5.49 -7.94 6.63
CA TRP A 97 6.92 -7.97 6.93
C TRP A 97 7.21 -7.92 8.42
N ILE A 98 6.58 -7.00 9.16
CA ILE A 98 6.76 -6.90 10.62
C ILE A 98 6.40 -8.22 11.30
N ILE A 99 5.26 -8.81 10.94
CA ILE A 99 4.84 -10.11 11.48
C ILE A 99 5.87 -11.19 11.14
N SER A 100 6.36 -11.25 9.90
CA SER A 100 7.37 -12.23 9.49
C SER A 100 8.71 -12.08 10.24
N VAL A 101 9.13 -10.85 10.55
CA VAL A 101 10.33 -10.59 11.36
C VAL A 101 10.11 -11.03 12.80
N VAL A 102 8.96 -10.69 13.40
CA VAL A 102 8.62 -11.09 14.78
C VAL A 102 8.54 -12.62 14.92
N MET A 103 8.02 -13.31 13.92
CA MET A 103 7.96 -14.77 13.89
C MET A 103 9.31 -15.44 13.58
N GLY A 104 10.36 -14.66 13.26
CA GLY A 104 11.67 -15.19 12.90
C GLY A 104 11.74 -15.82 11.51
N PHE A 105 10.74 -15.60 10.65
CA PHE A 105 10.71 -16.13 9.28
C PHE A 105 11.60 -15.37 8.31
N LEU A 106 11.85 -14.07 8.57
CA LEU A 106 12.68 -13.23 7.73
C LEU A 106 13.86 -12.65 8.52
N PRO A 107 15.11 -12.87 8.07
CA PRO A 107 16.26 -12.21 8.68
C PRO A 107 16.25 -10.71 8.34
N LEU A 108 16.64 -9.88 9.31
CA LEU A 108 16.88 -8.44 9.13
C LEU A 108 18.17 -8.22 8.33
N LYS A 109 18.15 -8.52 7.03
CA LYS A 109 19.25 -8.22 6.11
C LYS A 109 19.15 -6.77 5.62
N THR A 110 20.30 -6.12 5.48
CA THR A 110 20.44 -4.69 5.10
C THR A 110 19.73 -4.33 3.80
N GLY A 111 19.75 -5.23 2.80
CA GLY A 111 19.08 -4.99 1.51
C GLY A 111 17.55 -4.96 1.62
N ALA A 112 16.95 -5.87 2.39
CA ALA A 112 15.50 -5.91 2.59
C ALA A 112 15.02 -4.68 3.37
N LEU A 113 15.80 -4.23 4.35
CA LEU A 113 15.51 -3.03 5.15
C LEU A 113 15.30 -1.79 4.27
N CYS A 114 16.10 -1.58 3.23
CA CYS A 114 15.93 -0.43 2.32
C CYS A 114 14.56 -0.42 1.63
N PHE A 115 14.10 -1.57 1.12
CA PHE A 115 12.77 -1.68 0.50
C PHE A 115 11.66 -1.46 1.52
N MET A 116 11.83 -1.96 2.75
CA MET A 116 10.85 -1.81 3.82
C MET A 116 10.73 -0.36 4.31
N LEU A 117 11.85 0.35 4.37
CA LEU A 117 11.86 1.79 4.62
C LEU A 117 11.17 2.55 3.48
N GLY A 118 11.36 2.12 2.23
CA GLY A 118 10.65 2.67 1.07
C GLY A 118 9.14 2.54 1.17
N ILE A 119 8.62 1.32 1.34
CA ILE A 119 7.15 1.09 1.46
C ILE A 119 6.57 1.79 2.68
N SER A 120 7.29 1.87 3.80
CA SER A 120 6.83 2.58 5.00
C SER A 120 6.75 4.09 4.78
N ALA A 121 7.77 4.70 4.16
CA ALA A 121 7.75 6.12 3.81
C ALA A 121 6.61 6.45 2.85
N ILE A 122 6.38 5.61 1.84
CA ILE A 122 5.27 5.75 0.88
C ILE A 122 3.93 5.65 1.60
N ALA A 123 3.73 4.62 2.42
CA ALA A 123 2.48 4.41 3.16
C ALA A 123 2.18 5.61 4.07
N ILE A 124 3.17 6.05 4.86
CA ILE A 124 3.04 7.19 5.77
C ILE A 124 2.69 8.45 4.97
N PHE A 125 3.40 8.74 3.88
CA PHE A 125 3.14 9.93 3.06
C PHE A 125 1.72 9.95 2.50
N ILE A 126 1.30 8.86 1.86
CA ILE A 126 -0.01 8.78 1.21
C ILE A 126 -1.13 8.82 2.26
N LEU A 127 -1.04 8.04 3.33
CA LEU A 127 -2.07 8.02 4.38
C LEU A 127 -2.15 9.37 5.09
N PHE A 128 -1.02 9.98 5.43
CA PHE A 128 -0.99 11.32 6.00
C PHE A 128 -1.64 12.32 5.04
N ASP A 129 -1.31 12.28 3.75
CA ASP A 129 -1.90 13.18 2.77
C ASP A 129 -3.42 12.97 2.61
N VAL A 130 -3.89 11.73 2.54
CA VAL A 130 -5.33 11.39 2.42
C VAL A 130 -6.11 11.85 3.65
N PHE A 131 -5.60 11.58 4.86
CA PHE A 131 -6.32 11.86 6.12
C PHE A 131 -6.08 13.26 6.68
N ARG A 132 -5.07 14.00 6.19
CA ARG A 132 -4.85 15.39 6.57
C ARG A 132 -6.02 16.23 6.10
N LYS A 133 -6.89 16.61 7.04
CA LYS A 133 -7.94 17.60 6.83
C LYS A 133 -7.32 18.92 6.40
N LYS A 134 -7.74 19.44 5.25
CA LYS A 134 -7.49 20.82 4.87
C LYS A 134 -8.43 21.69 5.72
N GLN A 135 -7.91 22.36 6.74
CA GLN A 135 -8.60 23.51 7.34
C GLN A 135 -8.55 24.67 6.34
N MET A 136 -9.35 24.60 5.27
CA MET A 136 -9.56 25.72 4.35
C MET A 136 -11.02 25.80 3.94
N SER A 137 -11.88 26.04 4.93
CA SER A 137 -13.28 26.42 4.72
C SER A 137 -13.85 27.16 5.94
N GLN A 138 -13.02 27.97 6.62
CA GLN A 138 -13.48 28.92 7.66
C GLN A 138 -12.94 30.34 7.46
N LEU A 139 -12.08 30.58 6.46
CA LEU A 139 -11.54 31.91 6.17
C LEU A 139 -12.30 32.66 5.05
N GLU A 140 -13.08 31.96 4.22
CA GLU A 140 -13.86 32.59 3.14
C GLU A 140 -15.30 32.97 3.54
N CYS A 141 -15.80 32.52 4.71
CA CYS A 141 -17.11 32.92 5.23
C CYS A 141 -17.05 34.05 6.28
N LYS A 142 -15.89 34.71 6.47
CA LYS A 142 -15.75 35.89 7.35
C LYS A 142 -15.49 37.20 6.61
N GLN A 143 -15.63 37.20 5.28
CA GLN A 143 -15.39 38.38 4.43
C GLN A 143 -16.58 38.76 3.53
N ILE A 144 -17.79 38.28 3.84
CA ILE A 144 -19.03 38.77 3.22
C ILE A 144 -19.91 39.35 4.33
#